data_AF-A0A191VZQ1-F1
#
_entry.id   AF-A0A191VZQ1-F1
#
_cell.length_a   1.000
_cell.length_b   1.000
_cell.length_c   1.000
_cell.angle_alpha   90.00
_cell.angle_beta   90.00
_cell.angle_gamma   90.00
#
_symmetry.space_group_name_H-M   'P 1'
#
loop_
_entity.id
_entity.type
_entity.pdbx_description
1 polymer ?
#
loop_
_entity_poly.entity_id
_entity_poly.type
_entity_poly.pdbx_seq_one_letter_code
_entity_poly.pdbx_strand_id
1 'polypeptide(L)'
;DIIRGKDLYLGDKKEKLDLEKKLKKIFAKIYENLMEDLKNDTKKMAEAQTRYKKDDGDNFFKLREDWWYANRQEIWKAMTCHAVQNDKYFRDACSGGSPTKDYCRCDGDQVPTYFDYVPQYLRW
;
A
#
# COMPACT_ATOMS: atom_id res chain seq x y z
N ASP A 1 5.04 -3.17 2.90
CA ASP A 1 4.87 -3.53 4.33
C ASP A 1 5.03 -2.38 5.29
N ILE A 2 6.03 -1.51 5.12
CA ILE A 2 6.22 -0.31 5.96
C ILE A 2 4.94 0.51 6.09
N ILE A 3 4.37 0.98 4.96
CA ILE A 3 3.13 1.76 4.94
C ILE A 3 1.96 1.06 5.67
N ARG A 4 1.92 -0.27 5.58
CA ARG A 4 0.86 -1.11 6.16
C ARG A 4 1.12 -1.53 7.61
N GLY A 5 2.25 -1.14 8.20
CA GLY A 5 2.64 -1.54 9.56
C GLY A 5 3.00 -3.03 9.69
N LYS A 6 3.32 -3.71 8.58
CA LYS A 6 3.67 -5.14 8.54
C LYS A 6 5.17 -5.40 8.45
N ASP A 7 5.98 -4.35 8.48
CA ASP A 7 7.42 -4.47 8.33
C ASP A 7 8.11 -4.98 9.60
N LEU A 8 8.87 -6.06 9.44
CA LEU A 8 9.58 -6.81 10.47
C LEU A 8 11.02 -6.31 10.67
N TYR A 9 11.51 -5.33 9.89
CA TYR A 9 12.88 -4.85 10.02
C TYR A 9 13.13 -4.27 11.42
N LEU A 10 14.11 -4.81 12.15
CA LEU A 10 14.36 -4.46 13.56
C LEU A 10 15.51 -3.46 13.76
N GLY A 11 16.13 -2.95 12.67
CA GLY A 11 17.38 -2.19 12.64
C GLY A 11 17.47 -0.96 13.56
N ASP A 12 17.61 0.25 13.02
CA ASP A 12 17.57 1.44 13.88
C ASP A 12 16.15 1.62 14.45
N LYS A 13 15.99 1.17 15.69
CA LYS A 13 14.72 1.24 16.43
C LYS A 13 14.21 2.68 16.52
N LYS A 14 15.10 3.69 16.60
CA LYS A 14 14.68 5.08 16.73
C LYS A 14 14.05 5.59 15.43
N GLU A 15 14.73 5.41 14.31
CA GLU A 15 14.21 5.82 13.00
C GLU A 15 12.90 5.12 12.67
N LYS A 16 12.83 3.80 12.91
CA LYS A 16 11.60 3.03 12.71
C LYS A 16 10.45 3.57 13.56
N LEU A 17 10.68 3.83 14.85
CA LEU A 17 9.65 4.38 15.73
C LEU A 17 9.19 5.76 15.28
N ASP A 18 10.10 6.61 14.83
CA ASP A 18 9.78 7.96 14.38
C ASP A 18 9.00 7.94 13.05
N LEU A 19 9.37 7.06 12.12
CA LEU A 19 8.61 6.82 10.90
C LEU A 19 7.20 6.32 11.22
N GLU A 20 7.08 5.35 12.13
CA GLU A 20 5.80 4.74 12.44
C GLU A 20 4.86 5.70 13.18
N LYS A 21 5.41 6.56 14.06
CA LYS A 21 4.67 7.68 14.65
C LYS A 21 4.16 8.65 13.60
N LYS A 22 4.97 9.00 12.58
CA LYS A 22 4.54 9.88 11.48
C LYS A 22 3.44 9.23 10.65
N LEU A 23 3.57 7.96 10.30
CA LEU A 23 2.55 7.22 9.55
C LEU A 23 1.23 7.15 10.33
N LYS A 24 1.26 6.86 11.64
CA LYS A 24 0.04 6.88 12.48
C LYS A 24 -0.65 8.25 12.46
N LYS A 25 0.12 9.34 12.58
CA LYS A 25 -0.43 10.70 12.50
C LYS A 25 -1.07 11.00 11.14
N ILE A 26 -0.43 10.59 10.04
CA ILE A 26 -0.97 10.77 8.68
C ILE A 26 -2.28 10.00 8.53
N PHE A 27 -2.32 8.72 8.91
CA PHE A 27 -3.52 7.90 8.77
C PHE A 27 -4.65 8.31 9.72
N ALA A 28 -4.34 8.84 10.90
CA ALA A 28 -5.33 9.48 11.77
C ALA A 28 -6.00 10.67 11.06
N LYS A 29 -5.20 11.55 10.42
CA LYS A 29 -5.72 12.69 9.67
C LYS A 29 -6.52 12.27 8.43
N ILE A 30 -6.09 11.23 7.71
CA ILE A 30 -6.84 10.65 6.59
C ILE A 30 -8.20 10.13 7.08
N TYR A 31 -8.23 9.42 8.21
CA TYR A 31 -9.48 8.94 8.80
C TYR A 31 -10.41 10.08 9.21
N GLU A 32 -9.90 11.11 9.87
CA GLU A 32 -10.67 12.31 10.25
C GLU A 32 -11.28 13.00 9.02
N ASN A 33 -10.48 13.22 7.97
CA ASN A 33 -10.98 13.78 6.71
C ASN A 33 -12.05 12.89 6.07
N LEU A 34 -11.85 11.57 6.06
CA LEU A 34 -12.85 10.63 5.54
C LEU A 34 -14.17 10.72 6.32
N MET A 35 -14.13 10.85 7.65
CA MET A 35 -15.34 11.04 8.45
C MET A 35 -16.03 12.37 8.11
N GLU A 36 -15.26 13.44 7.95
CA GLU A 36 -15.79 14.75 7.56
C GLU A 36 -16.44 14.72 6.16
N ASP A 37 -15.80 14.07 5.19
CA ASP A 37 -16.34 13.91 3.82
C ASP A 37 -17.66 13.12 3.81
N LEU A 38 -17.81 12.16 4.73
CA LEU A 38 -19.00 11.31 4.85
C LEU A 38 -20.08 11.87 5.78
N LYS A 39 -19.91 13.07 6.35
CA LYS A 39 -20.84 13.62 7.36
C LYS A 39 -22.31 13.69 6.94
N ASN A 40 -22.56 13.82 5.64
CA ASN A 40 -23.92 13.90 5.09
C ASN A 40 -24.47 12.53 4.63
N ASP A 41 -23.63 11.48 4.57
CA ASP A 41 -24.02 10.11 4.22
C ASP A 41 -23.84 9.22 5.45
N THR A 42 -24.82 9.26 6.35
CA THR A 42 -24.78 8.58 7.64
C THR A 42 -24.59 7.06 7.52
N LYS A 43 -25.10 6.46 6.44
CA LYS A 43 -24.91 5.03 6.15
C LYS A 43 -23.45 4.73 5.84
N LYS A 44 -22.84 5.44 4.89
CA LYS A 44 -21.42 5.22 4.54
C LYS A 44 -20.49 5.59 5.70
N MET A 45 -20.81 6.63 6.46
CA MET A 45 -20.06 6.97 7.67
C MET A 45 -20.05 5.81 8.66
N ALA A 46 -21.21 5.22 8.96
CA ALA A 46 -21.30 4.08 9.89
C ALA A 46 -20.54 2.84 9.37
N GLU A 47 -20.63 2.56 8.07
CA GLU A 47 -19.88 1.48 7.41
C GLU A 47 -18.36 1.72 7.51
N ALA A 48 -17.90 2.94 7.23
CA ALA A 48 -16.49 3.33 7.30
C ALA A 48 -15.95 3.28 8.74
N GLN A 49 -16.73 3.74 9.74
CA GLN A 49 -16.38 3.63 11.15
C GLN A 49 -16.25 2.17 11.59
N THR A 50 -17.15 1.30 11.12
CA THR A 50 -17.12 -0.13 11.42
C THR A 50 -15.92 -0.80 10.77
N ARG A 51 -15.66 -0.51 9.50
CA ARG A 51 -14.54 -1.09 8.74
C ARG A 51 -13.20 -0.63 9.27
N TYR A 52 -13.03 0.67 9.50
CA TYR A 52 -11.77 1.31 9.92
C TYR A 52 -11.75 1.63 11.41
N LYS A 53 -12.42 0.81 12.22
CA LYS A 53 -12.39 0.93 13.68
C LYS A 53 -10.94 1.05 14.15
N LYS A 54 -10.68 2.01 15.04
CA LYS A 54 -9.37 2.19 15.64
C LYS A 54 -8.96 0.90 16.35
N ASP A 55 -7.91 0.27 15.85
CA ASP A 55 -7.26 -0.88 16.51
C ASP A 55 -6.50 -0.39 17.75
N ASP A 56 -6.08 -1.33 18.61
CA ASP A 56 -5.22 -1.02 19.76
C ASP A 56 -3.99 -0.22 19.31
N GLY A 57 -3.84 0.99 19.85
CA GLY A 57 -2.73 1.90 19.54
C GLY A 57 -2.85 2.69 18.23
N ASP A 58 -4.08 2.91 17.73
CA ASP A 58 -4.39 3.80 16.59
C ASP A 58 -3.57 3.47 15.34
N ASN A 59 -3.48 2.17 15.03
CA ASN A 59 -2.67 1.69 13.90
C ASN A 59 -3.39 1.81 12.56
N PHE A 60 -4.73 1.81 12.55
CA PHE A 60 -5.56 1.90 11.34
C PHE A 60 -5.22 0.82 10.30
N PHE A 61 -5.01 -0.44 10.72
CA PHE A 61 -4.46 -1.47 9.83
C PHE A 61 -5.31 -1.67 8.58
N LYS A 62 -6.63 -1.77 8.74
CA LYS A 62 -7.56 -1.93 7.60
C LYS A 62 -7.54 -0.74 6.65
N LEU A 63 -7.47 0.49 7.18
CA LEU A 63 -7.39 1.70 6.35
C LEU A 63 -6.06 1.75 5.57
N ARG A 64 -4.95 1.36 6.21
CA ARG A 64 -3.63 1.30 5.56
C ARG A 64 -3.58 0.23 4.46
N GLU A 65 -4.19 -0.93 4.68
CA GLU A 65 -4.32 -1.98 3.66
C GLU A 65 -5.14 -1.51 2.46
N ASP A 66 -6.31 -0.92 2.69
CA ASP A 66 -7.17 -0.45 1.61
C ASP A 66 -6.55 0.75 0.87
N TRP A 67 -5.86 1.63 1.59
CA TRP A 67 -5.09 2.72 0.99
C TRP A 67 -3.97 2.17 0.11
N TRP A 68 -3.23 1.16 0.56
CA TRP A 68 -2.22 0.51 -0.26
C TRP A 68 -2.83 -0.12 -1.51
N TYR A 69 -3.93 -0.88 -1.36
CA TYR A 69 -4.64 -1.50 -2.48
C TYR A 69 -5.06 -0.46 -3.54
N ALA A 70 -5.62 0.67 -3.10
CA ALA A 70 -6.07 1.74 -3.98
C ALA A 70 -4.93 2.48 -4.70
N ASN A 71 -3.73 2.56 -4.10
CA ASN A 71 -2.63 3.39 -4.62
C ASN A 71 -1.43 2.60 -5.15
N ARG A 72 -1.36 1.28 -4.96
CA ARG A 72 -0.20 0.46 -5.35
C ARG A 72 0.18 0.56 -6.83
N GLN A 73 -0.80 0.80 -7.70
CA GLN A 73 -0.57 0.97 -9.13
C GLN A 73 0.22 2.24 -9.42
N GLU A 74 -0.20 3.37 -8.86
CA GLU A 74 0.51 4.65 -9.00
C GLU A 74 1.89 4.61 -8.32
N ILE A 75 2.00 3.91 -7.20
CA ILE A 75 3.30 3.70 -6.53
C ILE A 75 4.24 2.88 -7.43
N TRP A 76 3.76 1.77 -8.02
CA TRP A 76 4.56 0.97 -8.94
C TRP A 76 4.98 1.78 -10.17
N LYS A 77 4.05 2.58 -10.72
CA LYS A 77 4.31 3.50 -11.82
C LYS A 77 5.43 4.49 -11.48
N ALA A 78 5.38 5.10 -10.29
CA ALA A 78 6.43 6.00 -9.84
C ALA A 78 7.77 5.27 -9.64
N MET A 79 7.78 4.08 -9.03
CA MET A 79 8.99 3.30 -8.79
C MET A 79 9.72 2.88 -10.08
N THR A 80 8.95 2.63 -11.13
CA THR A 80 9.46 2.10 -12.40
C THR A 80 9.61 3.16 -13.48
N CYS A 81 9.50 4.45 -13.14
CA CYS A 81 9.51 5.54 -14.12
C CYS A 81 10.82 5.64 -14.95
N HIS A 82 11.92 5.09 -14.44
CA HIS A 82 13.23 5.06 -15.10
C HIS A 82 13.63 3.67 -15.61
N ALA A 83 12.77 2.66 -15.48
CA ALA A 83 13.06 1.32 -15.98
C ALA A 83 13.07 1.33 -17.51
N VAL A 84 14.17 0.87 -18.11
CA VAL A 84 14.40 0.88 -19.57
C VAL A 84 13.92 -0.41 -20.23
N GLN A 85 14.03 -0.51 -21.55
CA GLN A 85 13.50 -1.63 -22.35
C GLN A 85 14.02 -3.02 -21.95
N ASN A 86 15.21 -3.10 -21.35
CA ASN A 86 15.79 -4.34 -20.85
C ASN A 86 15.46 -4.64 -19.37
N ASP A 87 14.86 -3.68 -18.66
CA ASP A 87 14.37 -3.88 -17.32
C ASP A 87 13.00 -4.55 -17.41
N LYS A 88 13.01 -5.87 -17.21
CA LYS A 88 11.81 -6.69 -17.20
C LYS A 88 11.64 -7.31 -15.83
N TYR A 89 10.38 -7.46 -15.41
CA TYR A 89 10.10 -8.32 -14.30
C TYR A 89 10.56 -9.74 -14.64
N PHE A 90 11.27 -10.38 -13.71
CA PHE A 90 11.97 -11.65 -13.94
C PHE A 90 11.06 -12.85 -14.26
N ARG A 91 9.73 -12.67 -14.14
CA ARG A 91 8.72 -13.66 -14.52
C ARG A 91 7.83 -13.07 -15.62
N ASP A 92 7.37 -13.95 -16.49
CA ASP A 92 6.30 -13.65 -17.44
C ASP A 92 4.97 -13.55 -16.70
N ALA A 93 4.71 -12.38 -16.12
CA ALA A 93 3.64 -12.16 -15.16
C ALA A 93 2.46 -11.36 -15.73
N CYS A 94 2.54 -10.93 -16.99
CA CYS A 94 1.44 -10.27 -17.68
C CYS A 94 0.45 -11.28 -18.26
N SER A 95 -0.73 -10.79 -18.67
CA SER A 95 -1.80 -11.62 -19.24
C SER A 95 -1.27 -12.55 -20.33
N GLY A 96 -1.70 -13.81 -20.31
CA GLY A 96 -1.25 -14.84 -21.24
C GLY A 96 0.17 -15.35 -21.01
N GLY A 97 0.81 -15.04 -19.87
CA GLY A 97 2.19 -15.44 -19.60
C GLY A 97 3.18 -14.68 -20.47
N SER A 98 2.93 -13.38 -20.66
CA SER A 98 3.84 -12.49 -21.39
C SER A 98 4.79 -11.75 -20.43
N PRO A 99 6.01 -11.41 -20.88
CA PRO A 99 6.90 -10.55 -20.11
C PRO A 99 6.34 -9.13 -20.02
N THR A 100 6.75 -8.40 -18.98
CA THR A 100 6.56 -6.94 -18.95
C THR A 100 7.29 -6.28 -20.12
N LYS A 101 6.71 -5.25 -20.70
CA LYS A 101 7.31 -4.46 -21.78
C LYS A 101 7.50 -3.04 -21.31
N ASP A 102 8.73 -2.52 -21.39
CA ASP A 102 9.14 -1.19 -20.95
C ASP A 102 8.71 -0.85 -19.50
N TYR A 103 9.51 -0.07 -18.76
CA TYR A 103 9.11 0.40 -17.43
C TYR A 103 8.64 -0.71 -16.44
N CYS A 104 9.05 -1.98 -16.60
CA CYS A 104 8.60 -3.12 -15.78
C CYS A 104 7.07 -3.20 -15.55
N ARG A 105 6.23 -2.95 -16.56
CA ARG A 105 4.76 -2.97 -16.43
C ARG A 105 4.06 -3.89 -17.43
N CYS A 106 2.83 -4.27 -17.09
CA CYS A 106 1.88 -4.87 -18.02
C CYS A 106 0.96 -3.80 -18.63
N ASP A 107 0.21 -4.16 -19.67
CA ASP A 107 -0.71 -3.26 -20.36
C ASP A 107 -1.65 -2.54 -19.37
N GLY A 108 -1.79 -1.22 -19.55
CA GLY A 108 -2.59 -0.37 -18.66
C GLY A 108 -1.92 -0.02 -17.33
N ASP A 109 -0.58 0.05 -17.29
CA ASP A 109 0.22 0.32 -16.08
C ASP A 109 -0.05 -0.69 -14.95
N GLN A 110 -0.49 -1.91 -15.28
CA GLN A 110 -0.78 -2.93 -14.29
C GLN A 110 0.49 -3.40 -13.59
N VAL A 111 0.41 -3.57 -12.26
CA VAL A 111 1.51 -4.10 -11.44
C VAL A 111 1.69 -5.59 -11.75
N PRO A 112 2.86 -6.03 -12.26
CA PRO A 112 3.10 -7.40 -12.69
C PRO A 112 3.34 -8.37 -11.53
N THR A 113 3.15 -7.94 -10.28
CA THR A 113 3.52 -8.72 -9.10
C THR A 113 2.50 -8.61 -7.99
N TYR A 114 2.41 -9.68 -7.21
CA TYR A 114 1.66 -9.76 -5.96
C TYR A 114 2.60 -10.00 -4.78
N PHE A 115 3.90 -9.73 -4.92
CA PHE A 115 4.86 -9.89 -3.83
C PHE A 115 4.50 -9.05 -2.60
N ASP A 116 3.83 -7.92 -2.79
CA ASP A 116 3.26 -7.12 -1.70
C ASP A 116 2.11 -7.83 -0.95
N TYR A 117 1.59 -8.95 -1.42
CA TYR A 117 0.61 -9.78 -0.68
C TYR A 117 1.22 -11.08 -0.12
N VAL A 118 2.50 -11.36 -0.39
CA VAL A 118 3.23 -12.49 0.21
C VAL A 118 3.80 -12.05 1.56
N PRO A 119 3.70 -12.82 2.66
CA PRO A 119 4.32 -12.46 3.95
C PRO A 119 5.81 -12.12 3.84
N GLN A 120 6.28 -11.07 4.54
CA GLN A 120 7.67 -10.59 4.42
C GLN A 120 8.72 -11.66 4.67
N TYR A 121 8.51 -12.53 5.66
CA TYR A 121 9.40 -13.64 5.99
C TYR A 121 9.65 -14.58 4.81
N LEU A 122 8.68 -14.77 3.92
CA LEU A 122 8.83 -15.64 2.74
C LEU A 122 9.48 -14.92 1.55
N ARG A 123 9.72 -13.62 1.63
CA ARG A 123 10.34 -12.80 0.57
C ARG A 123 11.81 -12.48 0.85
N TRP A 124 12.26 -12.69 2.09
CA TRP A 124 13.63 -12.45 2.54
C TRP A 124 14.47 -13.73 2.44
#